data_AF-A0AAV9F6Y2-F1
#
_entry.id   AF-A0AAV9F6Y2-F1
#
_cell.length_a   1.000
_cell.length_b   1.000
_cell.length_c   1.000
_cell.angle_alpha   90.00
_cell.angle_beta   90.00
_cell.angle_gamma   90.00
#
_symmetry.space_group_name_H-M   'P 1'
#
loop_
_entity.id
_entity.type
_entity.pdbx_description
1 polymer ?
#
loop_
_entity_poly.entity_id
_entity_poly.type
_entity_poly.pdbx_seq_one_letter_code
_entity_poly.pdbx_strand_id
1 'polypeptide(L)'
;MWRSAPSSTVTPTTRSYGLHQPQALTEMFETLPPPNEHMLDHKEFLTREIEKLRRKLEKQNKVTRELVLKVLLGKILNGEALNMREKEMMHRDMENFASILLLLCMVVLAPLFPHFNTMAGSLAYSGAASVGVNYGLLGDNLPPPAQVVTMLQSKGIKKLRLFDPNPDALSALDNSGIDVILGVLHENLQGIANNTAAATQWVNDHVVPHTSTIRFTAISAGNEILPNGADSPYILPAMTNLRSALDAANLQSIPVSTTIHNVVLGASFPPSAGAFSDKAKAFMEPIARFLKGSNAPLLVNAYPYYGYAGDPNRVRLDYAIFTANGTVVTDGSLVYQNMFDAILDAFHSALEKIASKVDARDLDLIVAETGWPSAGNPGITTIDNARTHNNNVVAHVLGGSGTPKRPGKKFETYLFGLFNENQKPEGTERNFGLFYPNMTEVYPMKFTD
;
A
#
# COMPACT_ATOMS: atom_id res chain seq x y z
N MET A 1 37.41 48.53 -54.15
CA MET A 1 38.23 47.92 -55.23
C MET A 1 37.56 46.60 -55.61
N TRP A 2 37.18 46.47 -56.89
CA TRP A 2 36.80 45.24 -57.64
C TRP A 2 35.55 44.47 -57.15
N ARG A 3 34.38 44.63 -57.81
CA ARG A 3 33.87 43.88 -59.01
C ARG A 3 33.78 42.37 -58.70
N SER A 4 32.71 41.61 -58.93
CA SER A 4 31.64 41.69 -59.95
C SER A 4 30.63 40.55 -59.72
N ALA A 5 29.33 40.79 -59.96
CA ALA A 5 28.39 39.76 -60.43
C ALA A 5 28.54 39.59 -61.96
N PRO A 6 28.05 38.52 -62.61
CA PRO A 6 26.63 38.51 -63.01
C PRO A 6 25.93 37.13 -63.20
N SER A 7 24.58 37.19 -63.24
CA SER A 7 23.57 36.48 -64.08
C SER A 7 23.85 35.05 -64.59
N SER A 8 22.92 34.09 -64.64
CA SER A 8 21.56 34.09 -65.24
C SER A 8 20.92 32.70 -65.01
N THR A 9 19.66 32.57 -64.55
CA THR A 9 18.40 32.33 -65.31
C THR A 9 17.73 30.96 -65.04
N VAL A 10 16.51 31.04 -64.49
CA VAL A 10 15.25 30.37 -64.90
C VAL A 10 15.04 28.87 -64.55
N THR A 11 14.35 28.66 -63.41
CA THR A 11 13.09 27.89 -63.11
C THR A 11 12.64 26.67 -63.95
N PRO A 12 11.67 25.85 -63.48
CA PRO A 12 11.23 25.50 -62.12
C PRO A 12 10.99 23.97 -61.94
N THR A 13 11.16 23.42 -60.74
CA THR A 13 10.51 22.14 -60.40
C THR A 13 10.16 22.03 -58.92
N THR A 14 8.88 21.75 -58.72
CA THR A 14 8.20 21.26 -57.53
C THR A 14 8.97 20.19 -56.75
N ARG A 15 9.15 20.37 -55.43
CA ARG A 15 8.82 19.34 -54.41
C ARG A 15 9.09 19.76 -52.95
N SER A 16 8.12 19.34 -52.13
CA SER A 16 8.17 18.94 -50.72
C SER A 16 8.67 19.93 -49.67
N TYR A 17 7.71 20.50 -48.94
CA TYR A 17 7.86 20.86 -47.54
C TYR A 17 8.14 19.59 -46.72
N GLY A 18 9.40 19.41 -46.33
CA GLY A 18 9.80 18.50 -45.27
C GLY A 18 9.70 19.20 -43.92
N LEU A 19 8.79 18.72 -43.07
CA LEU A 19 8.70 19.05 -41.66
C LEU A 19 9.92 18.49 -40.92
N HIS A 20 10.92 19.34 -40.66
CA HIS A 20 11.91 19.12 -39.61
C HIS A 20 12.44 20.46 -39.10
N GLN A 21 12.00 20.86 -37.89
CA GLN A 21 12.85 21.25 -36.74
C GLN A 21 12.08 22.19 -35.78
N PRO A 22 11.90 21.83 -34.49
CA PRO A 22 11.28 22.68 -33.46
C PRO A 22 12.16 23.83 -32.93
N GLN A 23 13.26 24.18 -33.59
CA GLN A 23 14.23 25.16 -33.10
C GLN A 23 14.06 26.57 -33.70
N ALA A 24 13.35 26.72 -34.84
CA ALA A 24 13.16 28.01 -35.49
C ALA A 24 12.06 28.91 -34.86
N LEU A 25 11.19 28.36 -34.00
CA LEU A 25 10.11 29.12 -33.36
C LEU A 25 10.55 29.83 -32.07
N THR A 26 11.58 29.31 -31.40
CA THR A 26 12.09 29.89 -30.15
C THR A 26 12.92 31.16 -30.41
N GLU A 27 13.71 31.19 -31.48
CA GLU A 27 14.55 32.35 -31.83
C GLU A 27 13.76 33.57 -32.34
N MET A 28 12.55 33.39 -32.86
CA MET A 28 11.67 34.52 -33.22
C MET A 28 11.07 35.25 -32.01
N PHE A 29 11.01 34.61 -30.83
CA PHE A 29 10.40 35.20 -29.63
C PHE A 29 11.36 36.06 -28.79
N GLU A 30 12.67 35.91 -28.96
CA GLU A 30 13.69 36.62 -28.15
C GLU A 30 14.04 38.02 -28.68
N THR A 31 13.53 38.44 -29.83
CA THR A 31 13.83 39.75 -30.45
C THR A 31 12.68 40.77 -30.38
N LEU A 32 11.58 40.44 -29.71
CA LEU A 32 10.43 41.34 -29.59
C LEU A 32 10.60 42.32 -28.41
N PRO A 33 10.28 43.62 -28.58
CA PRO A 33 10.32 44.60 -27.50
C PRO A 33 9.33 44.23 -26.37
N PRO A 34 9.55 44.72 -25.13
CA PRO A 34 8.77 44.31 -23.98
C PRO A 34 7.27 44.61 -24.18
N PRO A 35 6.35 43.73 -23.70
CA PRO A 35 4.94 43.81 -24.05
C PRO A 35 4.26 44.98 -23.33
N ASN A 36 3.55 45.81 -24.09
CA ASN A 36 2.55 46.73 -23.53
C ASN A 36 1.39 45.89 -22.97
N GLU A 37 0.66 46.39 -21.96
CA GLU A 37 -0.41 45.65 -21.22
C GLU A 37 -1.42 44.90 -22.11
N HIS A 38 -1.69 45.39 -23.34
CA HIS A 38 -2.55 44.73 -24.33
C HIS A 38 -1.94 43.48 -25.03
N MET A 39 -0.64 43.24 -24.95
CA MET A 39 0.02 42.04 -25.52
C MET A 39 -0.05 40.81 -24.61
N LEU A 40 -0.25 40.99 -23.30
CA LEU A 40 -0.39 39.88 -22.34
C LEU A 40 -1.64 39.05 -22.61
N ASP A 41 -2.77 39.71 -22.89
CA ASP A 41 -4.02 39.06 -23.31
C ASP A 41 -3.86 38.27 -24.61
N HIS A 42 -3.06 38.79 -25.56
CA HIS A 42 -2.83 38.11 -26.84
C HIS A 42 -1.94 36.86 -26.69
N LYS A 43 -0.95 36.90 -25.79
CA LYS A 43 -0.08 35.75 -25.49
C LYS A 43 -0.84 34.64 -24.75
N GLU A 44 -1.69 34.98 -23.79
CA GLU A 44 -2.56 34.01 -23.12
C GLU A 44 -3.56 33.36 -24.09
N PHE A 45 -4.18 34.17 -24.96
CA PHE A 45 -5.11 33.68 -25.97
C PHE A 45 -4.45 32.66 -26.92
N LEU A 46 -3.27 33.00 -27.47
CA LEU A 46 -2.51 32.12 -28.35
C LEU A 46 -2.07 30.83 -27.64
N THR A 47 -1.66 30.92 -26.38
CA THR A 47 -1.25 29.74 -25.59
C THR A 47 -2.43 28.77 -25.39
N ARG A 48 -3.63 29.30 -25.11
CA ARG A 48 -4.85 28.49 -24.95
C ARG A 48 -5.26 27.80 -26.26
N GLU A 49 -5.13 28.47 -27.40
CA GLU A 49 -5.47 27.88 -28.71
C GLU A 49 -4.43 26.83 -29.18
N ILE A 50 -3.15 27.05 -28.93
CA ILE A 50 -2.11 26.04 -29.20
C ILE A 50 -2.36 24.77 -28.37
N GLU A 51 -2.71 24.91 -27.10
CA GLU A 51 -3.01 23.76 -26.23
C GLU A 51 -4.28 23.02 -26.67
N LYS A 52 -5.32 23.72 -27.14
CA LYS A 52 -6.51 23.08 -27.75
C LYS A 52 -6.17 22.32 -29.03
N LEU A 53 -5.33 22.89 -29.90
CA LEU A 53 -4.87 22.23 -31.12
C LEU A 53 -4.01 21.01 -30.81
N ARG A 54 -3.11 21.11 -29.82
CA ARG A 54 -2.30 19.99 -29.34
C ARG A 54 -3.17 18.84 -28.85
N ARG A 55 -4.17 19.11 -28.01
CA ARG A 55 -5.10 18.08 -27.52
C ARG A 55 -5.94 17.45 -28.64
N LYS A 56 -6.36 18.24 -29.64
CA LYS A 56 -7.03 17.71 -30.84
C LYS A 56 -6.10 16.80 -31.64
N LEU A 57 -4.84 17.19 -31.81
CA LEU A 57 -3.83 16.42 -32.54
C LEU A 57 -3.47 15.12 -31.81
N GLU A 58 -3.34 15.15 -30.48
CA GLU A 58 -3.12 13.95 -29.64
C GLU A 58 -4.31 13.00 -29.69
N LYS A 59 -5.55 13.53 -29.63
CA LYS A 59 -6.77 12.72 -29.74
C LYS A 59 -6.92 12.11 -31.14
N GLN A 60 -6.60 12.86 -32.20
CA GLN A 60 -6.56 12.32 -33.57
C GLN A 60 -5.48 11.26 -33.73
N ASN A 61 -4.25 11.51 -33.24
CA ASN A 61 -3.17 10.51 -33.30
C ASN A 61 -3.53 9.24 -32.53
N LYS A 62 -4.23 9.33 -31.39
CA LYS A 62 -4.70 8.17 -30.64
C LYS A 62 -5.75 7.37 -31.42
N VAL A 63 -6.73 8.04 -32.02
CA VAL A 63 -7.77 7.40 -32.85
C VAL A 63 -7.17 6.77 -34.11
N THR A 64 -6.24 7.45 -34.79
CA THR A 64 -5.55 6.92 -35.96
C THR A 64 -4.69 5.71 -35.61
N ARG A 65 -3.98 5.72 -34.47
CA ARG A 65 -3.19 4.57 -33.99
C ARG A 65 -4.06 3.38 -33.62
N GLU A 66 -5.18 3.60 -32.95
CA GLU A 66 -6.13 2.54 -32.58
C GLU A 66 -6.74 1.87 -33.83
N LEU A 67 -7.08 2.67 -34.84
CA LEU A 67 -7.61 2.15 -36.11
C LEU A 67 -6.58 1.33 -36.87
N VAL A 68 -5.32 1.81 -36.91
CA VAL A 68 -4.20 1.11 -37.54
C VAL A 68 -3.91 -0.23 -36.83
N LEU A 69 -3.92 -0.26 -35.50
CA LEU A 69 -3.76 -1.50 -34.73
C LEU A 69 -4.88 -2.50 -35.05
N LYS A 70 -6.15 -2.06 -35.10
CA LYS A 70 -7.30 -2.93 -35.42
C LYS A 70 -7.16 -3.56 -36.82
N VAL A 71 -6.66 -2.80 -37.80
CA VAL A 71 -6.41 -3.32 -39.15
C VAL A 71 -5.28 -4.35 -39.16
N LEU A 72 -4.17 -4.08 -38.47
CA LEU A 72 -3.04 -5.02 -38.38
C LEU A 72 -3.41 -6.32 -37.64
N LEU A 73 -4.21 -6.22 -36.57
CA LEU A 73 -4.78 -7.38 -35.88
C LEU A 73 -5.71 -8.19 -36.77
N GLY A 74 -6.55 -7.53 -37.58
CA GLY A 74 -7.40 -8.19 -38.56
C GLY A 74 -6.60 -9.00 -39.58
N LYS A 75 -5.46 -8.46 -40.07
CA LYS A 75 -4.56 -9.18 -40.97
C LYS A 75 -3.97 -10.44 -40.34
N ILE A 76 -3.49 -10.34 -39.09
CA ILE A 76 -2.92 -11.48 -38.35
C ILE A 76 -3.97 -12.58 -38.14
N LEU A 77 -5.18 -12.21 -37.72
CA LEU A 77 -6.27 -13.16 -37.48
C LEU A 77 -6.72 -13.88 -38.77
N ASN A 78 -6.53 -13.24 -39.93
CA ASN A 78 -6.81 -13.82 -41.24
C ASN A 78 -5.60 -14.55 -41.86
N GLY A 79 -4.48 -14.66 -41.13
CA GLY A 79 -3.27 -15.39 -41.58
C GLY A 79 -2.42 -14.63 -42.60
N GLU A 80 -2.60 -13.32 -42.75
CA GLU A 80 -1.82 -12.49 -43.67
C GLU A 80 -0.45 -12.10 -43.08
N ALA A 81 0.60 -12.12 -43.90
CA ALA A 81 1.94 -11.73 -43.48
C ALA A 81 2.11 -10.19 -43.46
N LEU A 82 2.57 -9.65 -42.33
CA LEU A 82 2.88 -8.22 -42.20
C LEU A 82 4.21 -7.86 -42.89
N ASN A 83 4.24 -6.68 -43.53
CA ASN A 83 5.47 -6.13 -44.11
C ASN A 83 6.37 -5.46 -43.05
N MET A 84 7.62 -5.12 -43.42
CA MET A 84 8.62 -4.54 -42.50
C MET A 84 8.13 -3.28 -41.77
N ARG A 85 7.44 -2.37 -42.47
CA ARG A 85 6.92 -1.14 -41.83
C ARG A 85 5.79 -1.42 -40.86
N GLU A 86 4.93 -2.38 -41.17
CA GLU A 86 3.84 -2.82 -40.29
C GLU A 86 4.41 -3.50 -39.03
N LYS A 87 5.48 -4.30 -39.17
CA LYS A 87 6.19 -4.94 -38.05
C LYS A 87 6.90 -3.92 -37.16
N GLU A 88 7.59 -2.94 -37.73
CA GLU A 88 8.23 -1.85 -36.98
C GLU A 88 7.23 -0.97 -36.23
N MET A 89 6.04 -0.78 -36.80
CA MET A 89 4.97 -0.01 -36.15
C MET A 89 4.36 -0.80 -34.98
N MET A 90 4.21 -2.12 -35.12
CA MET A 90 3.76 -3.01 -34.04
C MET A 90 4.79 -3.11 -32.90
N HIS A 91 6.08 -3.15 -33.23
CA HIS A 91 7.17 -3.25 -32.26
C HIS A 91 7.37 -1.96 -31.44
N ARG A 92 7.05 -0.78 -31.99
CA ARG A 92 7.17 0.50 -31.28
C ARG A 92 6.12 0.69 -30.18
N ASP A 93 4.98 0.01 -30.31
CA ASP A 93 3.82 0.14 -29.41
C ASP A 93 3.62 -1.12 -28.53
N MET A 94 4.64 -1.99 -28.43
CA MET A 94 4.53 -3.35 -27.89
C MET A 94 4.24 -3.47 -26.38
N GLU A 95 4.43 -2.42 -25.57
CA GLU A 95 4.07 -2.45 -24.14
C GLU A 95 2.56 -2.54 -23.90
N ASN A 96 1.74 -1.98 -24.80
CA ASN A 96 0.28 -2.12 -24.75
C ASN A 96 -0.21 -3.42 -25.43
N PHE A 97 0.61 -3.98 -26.33
CA PHE A 97 0.25 -5.16 -27.12
C PHE A 97 0.36 -6.45 -26.30
N ALA A 98 1.28 -6.51 -25.32
CA ALA A 98 1.36 -7.62 -24.39
C ALA A 98 0.03 -7.80 -23.62
N SER A 99 -0.61 -6.71 -23.18
CA SER A 99 -1.89 -6.74 -22.48
C SER A 99 -3.05 -7.16 -23.38
N ILE A 100 -3.06 -6.74 -24.65
CA ILE A 100 -4.10 -7.10 -25.63
C ILE A 100 -3.95 -8.56 -26.08
N LEU A 101 -2.71 -9.04 -26.26
CA LEU A 101 -2.43 -10.44 -26.59
C LEU A 101 -2.79 -11.36 -25.42
N LEU A 102 -2.54 -10.93 -24.17
CA LEU A 102 -3.00 -11.63 -22.96
C LEU A 102 -4.53 -11.70 -22.90
N LEU A 103 -5.23 -10.61 -23.24
CA LEU A 103 -6.70 -10.56 -23.30
C LEU A 103 -7.27 -11.46 -24.40
N LEU A 104 -6.64 -11.49 -25.57
CA LEU A 104 -7.04 -12.33 -26.69
C LEU A 104 -6.78 -13.83 -26.41
N CYS A 105 -5.67 -14.16 -25.75
CA CYS A 105 -5.44 -15.51 -25.25
C CYS A 105 -6.52 -15.93 -24.25
N MET A 106 -6.96 -15.03 -23.37
CA MET A 106 -8.05 -15.30 -22.41
C MET A 106 -9.39 -15.54 -23.11
N VAL A 107 -9.71 -14.78 -24.17
CA VAL A 107 -11.00 -14.88 -24.89
C VAL A 107 -11.04 -16.09 -25.83
N VAL A 108 -9.93 -16.42 -26.50
CA VAL A 108 -9.87 -17.53 -27.48
C VAL A 108 -9.72 -18.89 -26.80
N LEU A 109 -9.09 -18.95 -25.61
CA LEU A 109 -8.92 -20.20 -24.86
C LEU A 109 -10.05 -20.48 -23.86
N ALA A 110 -10.88 -19.48 -23.52
CA ALA A 110 -12.03 -19.63 -22.62
C ALA A 110 -13.03 -20.75 -23.00
N PRO A 111 -13.30 -21.08 -24.28
CA PRO A 111 -14.21 -22.17 -24.64
C PRO A 111 -13.59 -23.57 -24.50
N LEU A 112 -12.26 -23.68 -24.37
CA LEU A 112 -11.54 -24.96 -24.31
C LEU A 112 -11.33 -25.50 -22.90
N PHE A 113 -11.63 -24.70 -21.87
CA PHE A 113 -11.48 -25.09 -20.47
C PHE A 113 -12.73 -24.70 -19.65
N PRO A 114 -13.71 -25.60 -19.48
CA PRO A 114 -14.94 -25.32 -18.70
C PRO A 114 -14.72 -25.16 -17.18
N HIS A 115 -13.50 -24.87 -16.73
CA HIS A 115 -13.12 -24.66 -15.34
C HIS A 115 -12.46 -23.29 -15.09
N PHE A 116 -12.47 -22.37 -16.06
CA PHE A 116 -11.82 -21.06 -15.91
C PHE A 116 -12.58 -20.05 -15.03
N ASN A 117 -13.88 -20.27 -14.76
CA ASN A 117 -14.64 -19.39 -13.84
C ASN A 117 -14.23 -19.52 -12.37
N THR A 118 -13.35 -20.45 -12.02
CA THR A 118 -12.78 -20.60 -10.67
C THR A 118 -11.40 -19.94 -10.53
N MET A 119 -10.88 -19.29 -11.57
CA MET A 119 -9.58 -18.58 -11.56
C MET A 119 -9.70 -17.05 -11.72
N ALA A 120 -10.88 -16.48 -11.52
CA ALA A 120 -11.04 -15.02 -11.31
C ALA A 120 -11.02 -14.63 -9.81
N GLY A 121 -10.86 -15.60 -8.91
CA GLY A 121 -10.89 -15.40 -7.44
C GLY A 121 -9.53 -15.40 -6.75
N SER A 122 -8.41 -15.45 -7.49
CA SER A 122 -7.07 -15.55 -6.92
C SER A 122 -6.15 -14.45 -7.44
N LEU A 123 -6.58 -13.19 -7.36
CA LEU A 123 -5.61 -12.12 -7.13
C LEU A 123 -5.13 -12.30 -5.69
N ALA A 124 -4.10 -13.14 -5.51
CA ALA A 124 -3.29 -13.10 -4.31
C ALA A 124 -2.90 -11.63 -4.08
N TYR A 125 -3.03 -11.13 -2.85
CA TYR A 125 -2.54 -9.81 -2.47
C TYR A 125 -1.01 -9.83 -2.66
N SER A 126 -0.56 -9.54 -3.87
CA SER A 126 0.83 -9.24 -4.18
C SER A 126 1.05 -7.78 -3.76
N GLY A 127 0.90 -7.52 -2.47
CA GLY A 127 1.27 -6.23 -1.89
C GLY A 127 2.75 -5.97 -2.21
N ALA A 128 3.06 -4.75 -2.66
CA ALA A 128 4.44 -4.30 -2.65
C ALA A 128 4.93 -4.29 -1.20
N ALA A 129 6.19 -4.66 -0.97
CA ALA A 129 6.85 -4.44 0.30
C ALA A 129 6.73 -2.94 0.59
N SER A 130 6.08 -2.62 1.69
CA SER A 130 5.73 -1.25 1.99
C SER A 130 5.64 -1.05 3.50
N VAL A 131 6.11 0.11 3.92
CA VAL A 131 6.12 0.52 5.31
C VAL A 131 5.18 1.71 5.48
N GLY A 132 4.22 1.56 6.39
CA GLY A 132 3.37 2.62 6.89
C GLY A 132 3.70 2.99 8.32
N VAL A 133 2.91 3.90 8.88
CA VAL A 133 3.02 4.33 10.28
C VAL A 133 1.66 4.35 10.95
N ASN A 134 1.62 4.12 12.25
CA ASN A 134 0.41 4.23 13.06
C ASN A 134 0.26 5.68 13.55
N TYR A 135 -0.84 6.34 13.22
CA TYR A 135 -1.14 7.68 13.72
C TYR A 135 -2.08 7.58 14.92
N GLY A 136 -1.48 7.46 16.10
CA GLY A 136 -2.16 7.53 17.39
C GLY A 136 -2.47 8.98 17.77
N LEU A 137 -3.63 9.19 18.39
CA LEU A 137 -4.17 10.50 18.74
C LEU A 137 -4.31 10.70 20.26
N LEU A 138 -3.72 9.82 21.08
CA LEU A 138 -3.77 9.94 22.54
C LEU A 138 -2.71 10.91 23.08
N GLY A 139 -2.79 12.17 22.65
CA GLY A 139 -1.96 13.25 23.19
C GLY A 139 -2.61 14.61 23.07
N ASP A 140 -2.43 15.46 24.09
CA ASP A 140 -2.96 16.83 24.12
C ASP A 140 -2.01 17.89 23.52
N ASN A 141 -0.84 17.45 23.05
CA ASN A 141 0.20 18.29 22.49
C ASN A 141 0.56 17.94 21.05
N LEU A 142 -0.25 17.11 20.39
CA LEU A 142 -0.04 16.65 19.02
C LEU A 142 -0.30 17.78 18.00
N PRO A 143 0.42 17.78 16.86
CA PRO A 143 0.20 18.77 15.81
C PRO A 143 -1.14 18.52 15.08
N PRO A 144 -1.74 19.54 14.46
CA PRO A 144 -2.98 19.39 13.69
C PRO A 144 -2.84 18.37 12.55
N PRO A 145 -3.86 17.54 12.25
CA PRO A 145 -3.76 16.48 11.24
C PRO A 145 -3.30 16.95 9.85
N ALA A 146 -3.67 18.16 9.41
CA ALA A 146 -3.19 18.72 8.14
C ALA A 146 -1.67 18.90 8.08
N GLN A 147 -1.04 19.30 9.19
CA GLN A 147 0.42 19.40 9.30
C GLN A 147 1.05 18.01 9.28
N VAL A 148 0.42 17.05 9.97
CA VAL A 148 0.86 15.65 9.98
C VAL A 148 0.85 15.04 8.58
N VAL A 149 -0.25 15.20 7.83
CA VAL A 149 -0.35 14.68 6.46
C VAL A 149 0.71 15.30 5.55
N THR A 150 0.93 16.62 5.66
CA THR A 150 2.01 17.31 4.92
C THR A 150 3.38 16.74 5.26
N MET A 151 3.64 16.49 6.55
CA MET A 151 4.89 15.86 7.01
C MET A 151 5.06 14.46 6.42
N LEU A 152 4.01 13.62 6.48
CA LEU A 152 4.04 12.26 5.92
C LEU A 152 4.36 12.27 4.42
N GLN A 153 3.71 13.17 3.66
CA GLN A 153 3.99 13.35 2.23
C GLN A 153 5.44 13.77 1.97
N SER A 154 5.98 14.71 2.75
CA SER A 154 7.38 15.17 2.61
C SER A 154 8.40 14.07 2.89
N LYS A 155 8.03 13.07 3.70
CA LYS A 155 8.87 11.90 4.04
C LYS A 155 8.63 10.69 3.15
N GLY A 156 7.76 10.82 2.13
CA GLY A 156 7.44 9.74 1.22
C GLY A 156 6.62 8.60 1.86
N ILE A 157 6.02 8.82 3.04
CA ILE A 157 5.19 7.82 3.71
C ILE A 157 3.83 7.79 3.01
N LYS A 158 3.46 6.62 2.47
CA LYS A 158 2.24 6.44 1.65
C LYS A 158 1.18 5.57 2.31
N LYS A 159 1.41 5.11 3.54
CA LYS A 159 0.50 4.23 4.27
C LYS A 159 0.36 4.69 5.72
N LEU A 160 -0.87 4.77 6.18
CA LEU A 160 -1.23 5.22 7.52
C LEU A 160 -2.27 4.28 8.12
N ARG A 161 -2.11 3.96 9.41
CA ARG A 161 -3.17 3.31 10.17
C ARG A 161 -3.74 4.29 11.18
N LEU A 162 -5.04 4.52 11.10
CA LEU A 162 -5.84 5.23 12.09
C LEU A 162 -6.56 4.22 12.98
N PHE A 163 -6.55 4.46 14.30
CA PHE A 163 -7.22 3.56 15.27
C PHE A 163 -8.72 3.82 15.38
N ASP A 164 -9.14 5.03 15.06
CA ASP A 164 -10.51 5.52 15.11
C ASP A 164 -10.84 6.40 13.90
N PRO A 165 -12.12 6.58 13.54
CA PRO A 165 -12.55 7.42 12.43
C PRO A 165 -12.59 8.90 12.80
N ASN A 166 -11.43 9.44 13.20
CA ASN A 166 -11.30 10.86 13.53
C ASN A 166 -11.61 11.74 12.30
N PRO A 167 -12.62 12.63 12.37
CA PRO A 167 -13.07 13.40 11.21
C PRO A 167 -12.02 14.40 10.72
N ASP A 168 -11.24 15.01 11.61
CA ASP A 168 -10.20 15.97 11.24
C ASP A 168 -9.04 15.26 10.53
N ALA A 169 -8.67 14.05 10.97
CA ALA A 169 -7.65 13.24 10.34
C ALA A 169 -8.10 12.72 8.97
N LEU A 170 -9.33 12.19 8.87
CA LEU A 170 -9.90 11.74 7.59
C LEU A 170 -10.00 12.91 6.59
N SER A 171 -10.50 14.07 7.02
CA SER A 171 -10.54 15.25 6.16
C SER A 171 -9.15 15.72 5.71
N ALA A 172 -8.15 15.67 6.59
CA ALA A 172 -6.77 16.00 6.21
C ALA A 172 -6.16 15.01 5.22
N LEU A 173 -6.62 13.75 5.21
CA LEU A 173 -6.13 12.69 4.32
C LEU A 173 -6.76 12.73 2.92
N ASP A 174 -7.87 13.44 2.73
CA ASP A 174 -8.50 13.58 1.43
C ASP A 174 -7.53 14.12 0.37
N ASN A 175 -7.39 13.40 -0.74
CA ASN A 175 -6.48 13.73 -1.84
C ASN A 175 -4.98 13.74 -1.47
N SER A 176 -4.62 13.20 -0.30
CA SER A 176 -3.22 13.16 0.15
C SER A 176 -2.37 12.12 -0.62
N GLY A 177 -3.02 11.12 -1.23
CA GLY A 177 -2.35 9.97 -1.82
C GLY A 177 -1.73 9.01 -0.78
N ILE A 178 -2.18 9.08 0.48
CA ILE A 178 -1.83 8.16 1.55
C ILE A 178 -2.96 7.14 1.69
N ASP A 179 -2.61 5.86 1.65
CA ASP A 179 -3.55 4.76 1.90
C ASP A 179 -3.83 4.59 3.39
N VAL A 180 -5.05 4.16 3.71
CA VAL A 180 -5.52 4.12 5.10
C VAL A 180 -6.03 2.75 5.51
N ILE A 181 -5.47 2.20 6.59
CA ILE A 181 -6.18 1.22 7.43
C ILE A 181 -6.98 2.02 8.45
N LEU A 182 -8.31 1.80 8.49
CA LEU A 182 -9.21 2.50 9.39
C LEU A 182 -9.75 1.56 10.47
N GLY A 183 -9.52 1.90 11.73
CA GLY A 183 -10.00 1.16 12.89
C GLY A 183 -11.45 1.48 13.27
N VAL A 184 -12.15 0.45 13.72
CA VAL A 184 -13.41 0.56 14.45
C VAL A 184 -13.07 0.50 15.94
N LEU A 185 -13.50 1.52 16.68
CA LEU A 185 -13.33 1.62 18.13
C LEU A 185 -14.04 0.47 18.87
N HIS A 186 -13.49 0.07 20.02
CA HIS A 186 -14.01 -1.05 20.81
C HIS A 186 -15.46 -0.81 21.24
N GLU A 187 -15.77 0.40 21.69
CA GLU A 187 -17.10 0.83 22.12
C GLU A 187 -18.16 0.76 21.02
N ASN A 188 -17.77 0.74 19.75
CA ASN A 188 -18.71 0.61 18.63
C ASN A 188 -18.97 -0.84 18.23
N LEU A 189 -18.11 -1.79 18.63
CA LEU A 189 -18.19 -3.18 18.18
C LEU A 189 -19.52 -3.84 18.52
N GLN A 190 -19.97 -3.70 19.76
CA GLN A 190 -21.25 -4.29 20.20
C GLN A 190 -22.45 -3.71 19.42
N GLY A 191 -22.47 -2.39 19.20
CA GLY A 191 -23.53 -1.74 18.45
C GLY A 191 -23.59 -2.19 17.00
N ILE A 192 -22.43 -2.24 16.33
CA ILE A 192 -22.28 -2.70 14.94
C ILE A 192 -22.62 -4.20 14.82
N ALA A 193 -22.20 -5.02 15.78
CA ALA A 193 -22.46 -6.45 15.82
C ALA A 193 -23.96 -6.79 15.91
N ASN A 194 -24.69 -6.05 16.74
CA ASN A 194 -26.09 -6.35 17.05
C ASN A 194 -27.10 -5.67 16.12
N ASN A 195 -26.67 -4.71 15.31
CA ASN A 195 -27.56 -3.92 14.46
C ASN A 195 -26.93 -3.61 13.10
N THR A 196 -27.45 -4.24 12.04
CA THR A 196 -27.00 -4.01 10.67
C THR A 196 -27.18 -2.55 10.22
N ALA A 197 -28.21 -1.86 10.69
CA ALA A 197 -28.40 -0.44 10.39
C ALA A 197 -27.31 0.43 11.04
N ALA A 198 -26.81 0.05 12.23
CA ALA A 198 -25.69 0.73 12.85
C ALA A 198 -24.38 0.52 12.07
N ALA A 199 -24.15 -0.67 11.53
CA ALA A 199 -23.02 -0.93 10.64
C ALA A 199 -23.09 -0.11 9.34
N THR A 200 -24.27 -0.05 8.71
CA THR A 200 -24.52 0.78 7.52
C THR A 200 -24.29 2.26 7.83
N GLN A 201 -24.78 2.74 8.97
CA GLN A 201 -24.59 4.12 9.40
C GLN A 201 -23.10 4.43 9.61
N TRP A 202 -22.36 3.55 10.30
CA TRP A 202 -20.92 3.71 10.52
C TRP A 202 -20.15 3.82 9.20
N VAL A 203 -20.46 2.96 8.21
CA VAL A 203 -19.84 3.01 6.87
C VAL A 203 -20.20 4.30 6.15
N ASN A 204 -21.46 4.73 6.19
CA ASN A 204 -21.93 5.96 5.54
C ASN A 204 -21.35 7.24 6.17
N ASP A 205 -21.06 7.22 7.47
CA ASP A 205 -20.53 8.38 8.18
C ASP A 205 -19.01 8.49 8.05
N HIS A 206 -18.29 7.37 8.01
CA HIS A 206 -16.83 7.38 8.17
C HIS A 206 -16.05 6.90 6.94
N VAL A 207 -16.67 6.14 6.04
CA VAL A 207 -15.98 5.54 4.88
C VAL A 207 -16.46 6.18 3.59
N VAL A 208 -17.77 6.15 3.33
CA VAL A 208 -18.38 6.64 2.08
C VAL A 208 -17.94 8.06 1.72
N PRO A 209 -17.93 9.05 2.63
CA PRO A 209 -17.60 10.44 2.29
C PRO A 209 -16.20 10.60 1.70
N HIS A 210 -15.27 9.68 2.03
CA HIS A 210 -13.86 9.78 1.68
C HIS A 210 -13.43 8.81 0.57
N THR A 211 -14.31 7.91 0.11
CA THR A 211 -13.90 6.85 -0.85
C THR A 211 -13.51 7.35 -2.24
N SER A 212 -13.86 8.59 -2.59
CA SER A 212 -13.43 9.22 -3.85
C SER A 212 -12.00 9.79 -3.82
N THR A 213 -11.43 9.93 -2.62
CA THR A 213 -10.22 10.73 -2.33
C THR A 213 -9.20 9.98 -1.48
N ILE A 214 -9.64 9.02 -0.67
CA ILE A 214 -8.83 8.12 0.18
C ILE A 214 -8.99 6.69 -0.32
N ARG A 215 -7.86 6.00 -0.47
CA ARG A 215 -7.87 4.55 -0.67
C ARG A 215 -7.78 3.83 0.67
N PHE A 216 -8.90 3.31 1.14
CA PHE A 216 -8.92 2.42 2.31
C PHE A 216 -8.38 1.04 1.93
N THR A 217 -7.31 0.59 2.61
CA THR A 217 -6.69 -0.71 2.38
C THR A 217 -7.21 -1.79 3.31
N ALA A 218 -7.82 -1.42 4.45
CA ALA A 218 -8.63 -2.31 5.28
C ALA A 218 -9.50 -1.52 6.26
N ILE A 219 -10.64 -2.07 6.63
CA ILE A 219 -11.38 -1.69 7.85
C ILE A 219 -11.06 -2.72 8.94
N SER A 220 -10.48 -2.29 10.05
CA SER A 220 -10.15 -3.17 11.19
C SER A 220 -11.24 -3.10 12.25
N ALA A 221 -12.06 -4.14 12.35
CA ALA A 221 -13.03 -4.33 13.42
C ALA A 221 -12.30 -4.62 14.75
N GLY A 222 -12.02 -3.56 15.50
CA GLY A 222 -11.32 -3.63 16.78
C GLY A 222 -9.79 -3.69 16.64
N ASN A 223 -9.13 -3.53 17.79
CA ASN A 223 -7.68 -3.56 17.96
C ASN A 223 -7.31 -4.48 19.13
N GLU A 224 -6.28 -5.32 18.99
CA GLU A 224 -5.79 -6.19 20.08
C GLU A 224 -6.87 -7.02 20.78
N ILE A 225 -7.77 -7.63 20.00
CA ILE A 225 -8.90 -8.32 20.62
C ILE A 225 -8.46 -9.54 21.41
N LEU A 226 -8.84 -9.55 22.69
CA LEU A 226 -8.63 -10.68 23.59
C LEU A 226 -9.68 -11.77 23.31
N PRO A 227 -9.28 -13.03 23.07
CA PRO A 227 -10.23 -14.11 22.77
C PRO A 227 -11.31 -14.37 23.83
N ASN A 228 -11.09 -13.95 25.08
CA ASN A 228 -12.08 -14.03 26.17
C ASN A 228 -12.38 -12.66 26.79
N GLY A 229 -12.07 -11.58 26.07
CA GLY A 229 -12.43 -10.23 26.49
C GLY A 229 -13.92 -9.97 26.29
N ALA A 230 -14.39 -8.83 26.82
CA ALA A 230 -15.77 -8.39 26.68
C ALA A 230 -16.21 -8.25 25.21
N ASP A 231 -15.27 -7.89 24.32
CA ASP A 231 -15.56 -7.63 22.91
C ASP A 231 -15.52 -8.86 22.01
N SER A 232 -14.95 -9.97 22.50
CA SER A 232 -14.77 -11.21 21.72
C SER A 232 -16.05 -11.70 21.04
N PRO A 233 -17.23 -11.72 21.70
CA PRO A 233 -18.48 -12.15 21.06
C PRO A 233 -18.94 -11.26 19.90
N TYR A 234 -18.45 -10.01 19.82
CA TYR A 234 -18.93 -9.01 18.87
C TYR A 234 -18.07 -8.92 17.61
N ILE A 235 -16.85 -9.46 17.60
CA ILE A 235 -15.92 -9.27 16.47
C ILE A 235 -16.46 -9.84 15.16
N LEU A 236 -16.74 -11.14 15.12
CA LEU A 236 -17.18 -11.78 13.89
C LEU A 236 -18.54 -11.22 13.39
N PRO A 237 -19.55 -11.00 14.25
CA PRO A 237 -20.77 -10.32 13.83
C PRO A 237 -20.51 -8.90 13.30
N ALA A 238 -19.65 -8.11 13.97
CA ALA A 238 -19.32 -6.77 13.50
C ALA A 238 -18.61 -6.79 12.14
N MET A 239 -17.62 -7.67 11.93
CA MET A 239 -16.96 -7.87 10.64
C MET A 239 -17.97 -8.24 9.54
N THR A 240 -18.92 -9.12 9.85
CA THR A 240 -19.95 -9.57 8.92
C THR A 240 -20.89 -8.43 8.52
N ASN A 241 -21.31 -7.62 9.50
CA ASN A 241 -22.20 -6.49 9.25
C ASN A 241 -21.48 -5.36 8.50
N LEU A 242 -20.21 -5.08 8.82
CA LEU A 242 -19.38 -4.12 8.09
C LEU A 242 -19.15 -4.53 6.64
N ARG A 243 -18.85 -5.81 6.37
CA ARG A 243 -18.74 -6.34 4.99
C ARG A 243 -20.04 -6.14 4.22
N SER A 244 -21.17 -6.48 4.84
CA SER A 244 -22.50 -6.31 4.23
C SER A 244 -22.81 -4.84 3.93
N ALA A 245 -22.46 -3.92 4.84
CA ALA A 245 -22.64 -2.49 4.67
C ALA A 245 -21.75 -1.93 3.54
N LEU A 246 -20.48 -2.33 3.47
CA LEU A 246 -19.58 -1.97 2.38
C LEU A 246 -20.08 -2.52 1.04
N ASP A 247 -20.60 -3.75 1.00
CA ASP A 247 -21.18 -4.33 -0.22
C ASP A 247 -22.39 -3.54 -0.71
N ALA A 248 -23.28 -3.16 0.21
CA ALA A 248 -24.45 -2.32 -0.10
C ALA A 248 -24.06 -0.92 -0.61
N ALA A 249 -22.89 -0.41 -0.19
CA ALA A 249 -22.31 0.85 -0.66
C ALA A 249 -21.48 0.71 -1.96
N ASN A 250 -21.41 -0.48 -2.57
CA ASN A 250 -20.55 -0.79 -3.73
C ASN A 250 -19.04 -0.65 -3.45
N LEU A 251 -18.62 -0.97 -2.24
CA LEU A 251 -17.25 -0.93 -1.74
C LEU A 251 -16.71 -2.34 -1.48
N GLN A 252 -17.03 -3.30 -2.37
CA GLN A 252 -16.61 -4.70 -2.24
C GLN A 252 -15.09 -4.87 -2.16
N SER A 253 -14.33 -3.95 -2.76
CA SER A 253 -12.87 -3.99 -2.81
C SER A 253 -12.17 -3.60 -1.50
N ILE A 254 -12.86 -2.97 -0.54
CA ILE A 254 -12.26 -2.61 0.75
C ILE A 254 -12.37 -3.84 1.66
N PRO A 255 -11.26 -4.49 2.07
CA PRO A 255 -11.33 -5.67 2.90
C PRO A 255 -11.74 -5.30 4.33
N VAL A 256 -12.47 -6.20 4.98
CA VAL A 256 -12.80 -6.10 6.41
C VAL A 256 -11.96 -7.12 7.15
N SER A 257 -11.28 -6.67 8.19
CA SER A 257 -10.42 -7.50 9.01
C SER A 257 -10.55 -7.15 10.49
N THR A 258 -9.70 -7.72 11.33
CA THR A 258 -9.54 -7.42 12.76
C THR A 258 -8.06 -7.50 13.11
N THR A 259 -7.64 -6.73 14.11
CA THR A 259 -6.26 -6.72 14.57
C THR A 259 -6.11 -7.56 15.84
N ILE A 260 -5.21 -8.54 15.79
CA ILE A 260 -4.84 -9.40 16.92
C ILE A 260 -3.39 -9.15 17.34
N HIS A 261 -3.02 -9.58 18.54
CA HIS A 261 -1.62 -9.57 19.00
C HIS A 261 -1.16 -10.95 19.51
N ASN A 262 0.09 -11.06 19.92
CA ASN A 262 0.75 -12.30 20.33
C ASN A 262 0.04 -13.09 21.45
N VAL A 263 -0.79 -12.47 22.31
CA VAL A 263 -1.52 -13.18 23.39
C VAL A 263 -2.42 -14.32 22.89
N VAL A 264 -2.84 -14.29 21.62
CA VAL A 264 -3.68 -15.36 21.07
C VAL A 264 -2.90 -16.67 20.88
N LEU A 265 -1.57 -16.61 20.81
CA LEU A 265 -0.69 -17.77 20.69
C LEU A 265 -0.51 -18.43 22.06
N GLY A 266 -0.82 -19.72 22.15
CA GLY A 266 -0.51 -20.56 23.32
C GLY A 266 0.88 -21.18 23.23
N ALA A 267 1.42 -21.32 22.02
CA ALA A 267 2.79 -21.72 21.76
C ALA A 267 3.35 -20.86 20.61
N SER A 268 4.60 -20.45 20.72
CA SER A 268 5.30 -19.62 19.72
C SER A 268 6.78 -19.98 19.55
N PHE A 269 7.31 -20.90 20.37
CA PHE A 269 8.71 -21.34 20.30
C PHE A 269 8.83 -22.88 20.28
N PRO A 270 9.60 -23.45 19.34
CA PRO A 270 10.11 -22.78 18.14
C PRO A 270 8.95 -22.33 17.22
N PRO A 271 9.17 -21.46 16.21
CA PRO A 271 8.08 -20.91 15.40
C PRO A 271 7.16 -21.95 14.73
N SER A 272 7.67 -23.10 14.30
CA SER A 272 6.88 -24.22 13.76
C SER A 272 5.91 -24.83 14.78
N ALA A 273 6.22 -24.71 16.08
CA ALA A 273 5.33 -25.08 17.17
C ALA A 273 4.22 -24.04 17.40
N GLY A 274 4.27 -22.88 16.74
CA GLY A 274 3.27 -21.83 16.72
C GLY A 274 1.84 -22.37 16.68
N ALA A 275 1.04 -22.08 17.71
CA ALA A 275 -0.34 -22.54 17.82
C ALA A 275 -1.17 -21.54 18.63
N PHE A 276 -2.40 -21.28 18.19
CA PHE A 276 -3.37 -20.56 19.02
C PHE A 276 -3.60 -21.32 20.33
N SER A 277 -3.78 -20.59 21.43
CA SER A 277 -4.21 -21.19 22.70
C SER A 277 -5.58 -21.86 22.53
N ASP A 278 -5.94 -22.83 23.36
CA ASP A 278 -7.24 -23.52 23.21
C ASP A 278 -8.42 -22.55 23.25
N LYS A 279 -8.32 -21.50 24.08
CA LYS A 279 -9.28 -20.41 24.14
C LYS A 279 -9.29 -19.57 22.85
N ALA A 280 -8.11 -19.26 22.30
CA ALA A 280 -7.99 -18.51 21.06
C ALA A 280 -8.43 -19.30 19.83
N LYS A 281 -8.29 -20.63 19.79
CA LYS A 281 -8.71 -21.45 18.64
C LYS A 281 -10.19 -21.25 18.31
N ALA A 282 -11.06 -21.30 19.32
CA ALA A 282 -12.51 -21.13 19.14
C ALA A 282 -12.88 -19.74 18.60
N PHE A 283 -12.09 -18.73 18.96
CA PHE A 283 -12.23 -17.36 18.47
C PHE A 283 -11.65 -17.17 17.06
N MET A 284 -10.45 -17.70 16.81
CA MET A 284 -9.69 -17.50 15.57
C MET A 284 -10.18 -18.36 14.40
N GLU A 285 -10.67 -19.58 14.64
CA GLU A 285 -11.19 -20.47 13.59
C GLU A 285 -12.28 -19.81 12.71
N PRO A 286 -13.35 -19.24 13.28
CA PRO A 286 -14.38 -18.61 12.46
C PRO A 286 -13.94 -17.27 11.85
N ILE A 287 -13.06 -16.51 12.51
CA ILE A 287 -12.45 -15.29 11.95
C ILE A 287 -11.58 -15.62 10.74
N ALA A 288 -10.70 -16.62 10.84
CA ALA A 288 -9.86 -17.06 9.72
C ALA A 288 -10.71 -17.54 8.52
N ARG A 289 -11.84 -18.20 8.79
CA ARG A 289 -12.79 -18.60 7.75
C ARG A 289 -13.43 -17.40 7.06
N PHE A 290 -13.87 -16.41 7.82
CA PHE A 290 -14.43 -15.16 7.28
C PHE A 290 -13.41 -14.43 6.40
N LEU A 291 -12.18 -14.27 6.90
CA LEU A 291 -11.12 -13.56 6.18
C LEU A 291 -10.76 -14.28 4.87
N LYS A 292 -10.64 -15.61 4.91
CA LYS A 292 -10.39 -16.38 3.70
C LYS A 292 -11.53 -16.27 2.69
N GLY A 293 -12.78 -16.37 3.14
CA GLY A 293 -13.96 -16.27 2.28
C GLY A 293 -14.14 -14.89 1.64
N SER A 294 -13.54 -13.85 2.21
CA SER A 294 -13.56 -12.47 1.69
C SER A 294 -12.23 -12.03 1.05
N ASN A 295 -11.25 -12.94 0.94
CA ASN A 295 -9.89 -12.65 0.50
C ASN A 295 -9.25 -11.45 1.24
N ALA A 296 -9.57 -11.32 2.54
CA ALA A 296 -9.06 -10.27 3.41
C ALA A 296 -7.83 -10.76 4.21
N PRO A 297 -6.84 -9.90 4.46
CA PRO A 297 -5.70 -10.25 5.30
C PRO A 297 -6.10 -10.27 6.78
N LEU A 298 -5.32 -10.95 7.61
CA LEU A 298 -5.36 -10.78 9.07
C LEU A 298 -4.36 -9.71 9.50
N LEU A 299 -4.78 -8.77 10.35
CA LEU A 299 -3.89 -7.76 10.92
C LEU A 299 -3.26 -8.31 12.20
N VAL A 300 -1.94 -8.25 12.31
CA VAL A 300 -1.18 -8.73 13.47
C VAL A 300 -0.27 -7.65 14.04
N ASN A 301 -0.32 -7.45 15.35
CA ASN A 301 0.65 -6.66 16.09
C ASN A 301 1.84 -7.56 16.44
N ALA A 302 3.03 -7.24 15.92
CA ALA A 302 4.23 -8.04 16.04
C ALA A 302 5.35 -7.24 16.71
N TYR A 303 5.49 -7.40 18.03
CA TYR A 303 6.44 -6.63 18.85
C TYR A 303 7.56 -7.51 19.42
N PRO A 304 8.74 -7.57 18.79
CA PRO A 304 9.94 -8.15 19.40
C PRO A 304 10.30 -7.55 20.76
N TYR A 305 10.00 -6.26 20.94
CA TYR A 305 10.23 -5.54 22.20
C TYR A 305 9.65 -6.27 23.42
N TYR A 306 8.36 -6.67 23.39
CA TYR A 306 7.74 -7.32 24.54
C TYR A 306 8.31 -8.73 24.80
N GLY A 307 8.77 -9.43 23.74
CA GLY A 307 9.49 -10.69 23.89
C GLY A 307 10.81 -10.51 24.64
N TYR A 308 11.60 -9.50 24.26
CA TYR A 308 12.85 -9.18 24.95
C TYR A 308 12.62 -8.65 26.38
N ALA A 309 11.73 -7.69 26.55
CA ALA A 309 11.45 -7.07 27.84
C ALA A 309 10.86 -8.05 28.86
N GLY A 310 10.13 -9.08 28.41
CA GLY A 310 9.56 -10.11 29.28
C GLY A 310 10.59 -11.11 29.84
N ASP A 311 11.67 -11.38 29.11
CA ASP A 311 12.75 -12.29 29.58
C ASP A 311 14.11 -11.91 28.95
N PRO A 312 14.72 -10.79 29.36
CA PRO A 312 15.97 -10.28 28.77
C PRO A 312 17.18 -11.18 29.04
N ASN A 313 17.05 -12.17 29.95
CA ASN A 313 18.10 -13.14 30.24
C ASN A 313 18.12 -14.31 29.25
N ARG A 314 16.98 -14.63 28.64
CA ARG A 314 16.86 -15.74 27.67
C ARG A 314 16.67 -15.25 26.25
N VAL A 315 16.03 -14.10 26.07
CA VAL A 315 15.88 -13.46 24.77
C VAL A 315 17.05 -12.52 24.55
N ARG A 316 17.84 -12.76 23.50
CA ARG A 316 18.96 -11.90 23.15
C ARG A 316 18.45 -10.59 22.55
N LEU A 317 19.04 -9.47 22.95
CA LEU A 317 18.71 -8.15 22.39
C LEU A 317 18.98 -8.12 20.88
N ASP A 318 20.12 -8.63 20.43
CA ASP A 318 20.52 -8.60 19.02
C ASP A 318 19.55 -9.37 18.09
N TYR A 319 18.91 -10.41 18.61
CA TYR A 319 17.83 -11.12 17.95
C TYR A 319 16.55 -10.29 17.84
N ALA A 320 16.22 -9.52 18.88
CA ALA A 320 15.02 -8.70 18.92
C ALA A 320 15.12 -7.43 18.06
N ILE A 321 16.33 -6.88 17.84
CA ILE A 321 16.56 -5.64 17.07
C ILE A 321 17.28 -5.85 15.73
N PHE A 322 17.29 -7.08 15.19
CA PHE A 322 17.85 -7.44 13.88
C PHE A 322 19.37 -7.24 13.73
N THR A 323 20.14 -7.28 14.82
CA THR A 323 21.61 -7.11 14.77
C THR A 323 22.37 -8.41 15.04
N ALA A 324 21.69 -9.54 15.19
CA ALA A 324 22.34 -10.82 15.37
C ALA A 324 23.20 -11.19 14.15
N ASN A 325 24.45 -11.59 14.38
CA ASN A 325 25.34 -12.07 13.32
C ASN A 325 25.22 -13.60 13.21
N GLY A 326 24.34 -14.07 12.31
CA GLY A 326 24.07 -15.49 12.10
C GLY A 326 22.80 -15.99 12.80
N THR A 327 22.60 -17.31 12.74
CA THR A 327 21.40 -17.97 13.25
C THR A 327 21.26 -17.86 14.77
N VAL A 328 20.08 -17.45 15.24
CA VAL A 328 19.73 -17.44 16.66
C VAL A 328 18.85 -18.63 17.02
N VAL A 329 17.86 -18.95 16.17
CA VAL A 329 16.96 -20.09 16.36
C VAL A 329 17.04 -21.01 15.14
N THR A 330 17.31 -22.29 15.37
CA THR A 330 17.19 -23.36 14.37
C THR A 330 15.94 -24.17 14.67
N ASP A 331 15.02 -24.24 13.72
CA ASP A 331 13.73 -24.89 13.83
C ASP A 331 13.54 -25.84 12.64
N GLY A 332 14.03 -27.08 12.80
CA GLY A 332 14.17 -28.00 11.68
C GLY A 332 15.09 -27.44 10.60
N SER A 333 14.58 -27.25 9.38
CA SER A 333 15.30 -26.62 8.28
C SER A 333 15.18 -25.10 8.23
N LEU A 334 14.34 -24.49 9.08
CA LEU A 334 14.16 -23.05 9.14
C LEU A 334 15.15 -22.43 10.13
N VAL A 335 15.76 -21.33 9.73
CA VAL A 335 16.73 -20.60 10.55
C VAL A 335 16.27 -19.16 10.71
N TYR A 336 16.21 -18.68 11.95
CA TYR A 336 15.77 -17.34 12.27
C TYR A 336 16.94 -16.54 12.83
N GLN A 337 17.24 -15.43 12.15
CA GLN A 337 18.24 -14.44 12.58
C GLN A 337 17.61 -13.31 13.39
N ASN A 338 16.32 -13.05 13.23
CA ASN A 338 15.59 -12.00 13.94
C ASN A 338 14.25 -12.51 14.49
N MET A 339 13.78 -11.87 15.57
CA MET A 339 12.55 -12.27 16.26
C MET A 339 11.27 -11.90 15.49
N PHE A 340 11.32 -10.87 14.66
CA PHE A 340 10.17 -10.45 13.86
C PHE A 340 9.70 -11.57 12.93
N ASP A 341 10.63 -12.19 12.20
CA ASP A 341 10.35 -13.35 11.34
C ASP A 341 9.78 -14.52 12.13
N ALA A 342 10.34 -14.79 13.31
CA ALA A 342 9.89 -15.87 14.17
C ALA A 342 8.47 -15.64 14.70
N ILE A 343 8.09 -14.40 15.02
CA ILE A 343 6.72 -14.05 15.43
C ILE A 343 5.75 -14.29 14.26
N LEU A 344 6.09 -13.80 13.06
CA LEU A 344 5.26 -13.98 11.87
C LEU A 344 5.07 -15.46 11.51
N ASP A 345 6.15 -16.25 11.55
CA ASP A 345 6.09 -17.66 11.23
C ASP A 345 5.39 -18.49 12.32
N ALA A 346 5.39 -18.02 13.58
CA ALA A 346 4.56 -18.58 14.63
C ALA A 346 3.05 -18.35 14.35
N PHE A 347 2.66 -17.16 13.88
CA PHE A 347 1.28 -16.89 13.45
C PHE A 347 0.88 -17.74 12.24
N HIS A 348 1.73 -17.83 11.21
CA HIS A 348 1.46 -18.70 10.07
C HIS A 348 1.34 -20.18 10.48
N SER A 349 2.22 -20.66 11.36
CA SER A 349 2.13 -22.04 11.87
C SER A 349 0.85 -22.28 12.69
N ALA A 350 0.38 -21.27 13.45
CA ALA A 350 -0.87 -21.35 14.18
C ALA A 350 -2.09 -21.41 13.24
N LEU A 351 -2.09 -20.58 12.18
CA LEU A 351 -3.10 -20.59 11.13
C LEU A 351 -3.13 -21.94 10.38
N GLU A 352 -1.98 -22.48 10.01
CA GLU A 352 -1.89 -23.80 9.34
C GLU A 352 -2.48 -24.95 10.17
N LYS A 353 -2.33 -24.90 11.51
CA LYS A 353 -2.86 -25.93 12.41
C LYS A 353 -4.38 -25.89 12.48
N ILE A 354 -4.98 -24.70 12.55
CA ILE A 354 -6.44 -24.56 12.45
C ILE A 354 -6.96 -24.74 11.01
N ALA A 355 -6.07 -24.62 10.01
CA ALA A 355 -6.44 -24.78 8.61
C ALA A 355 -6.75 -26.22 8.18
N SER A 356 -6.49 -27.22 9.02
CA SER A 356 -7.09 -28.54 8.83
C SER A 356 -8.63 -28.52 8.90
N LYS A 357 -9.22 -27.44 9.46
CA LYS A 357 -10.66 -27.23 9.59
C LYS A 357 -11.21 -26.06 8.75
N VAL A 358 -10.32 -25.30 8.08
CA VAL A 358 -10.62 -24.06 7.34
C VAL A 358 -9.56 -23.90 6.24
N ASP A 359 -9.86 -23.41 5.04
CA ASP A 359 -8.82 -23.19 4.02
C ASP A 359 -7.92 -21.95 4.30
N ALA A 360 -7.36 -21.82 5.50
CA ALA A 360 -6.65 -20.64 6.00
C ALA A 360 -5.11 -20.74 5.89
N ARG A 361 -4.56 -21.74 5.19
CA ARG A 361 -3.10 -21.96 5.08
C ARG A 361 -2.38 -20.78 4.41
N ASP A 362 -3.06 -20.20 3.43
CA ASP A 362 -2.59 -19.08 2.62
C ASP A 362 -3.26 -17.76 3.03
N LEU A 363 -3.70 -17.65 4.28
CA LEU A 363 -4.22 -16.38 4.78
C LEU A 363 -3.07 -15.38 4.89
N ASP A 364 -3.22 -14.24 4.21
CA ASP A 364 -2.24 -13.16 4.21
C ASP A 364 -2.21 -12.43 5.55
N LEU A 365 -1.01 -11.98 5.94
CA LEU A 365 -0.80 -11.17 7.14
C LEU A 365 -0.40 -9.75 6.75
N ILE A 366 -0.95 -8.76 7.45
CA ILE A 366 -0.43 -7.40 7.51
C ILE A 366 0.10 -7.17 8.92
N VAL A 367 1.33 -6.68 9.04
CA VAL A 367 1.86 -6.27 10.34
C VAL A 367 1.30 -4.90 10.66
N ALA A 368 0.25 -4.88 11.47
CA ALA A 368 -0.54 -3.69 11.75
C ALA A 368 0.12 -2.76 12.77
N GLU A 369 1.03 -3.30 13.58
CA GLU A 369 1.94 -2.57 14.47
C GLU A 369 3.23 -3.37 14.69
N THR A 370 4.35 -2.67 14.71
CA THR A 370 5.60 -3.10 15.31
C THR A 370 6.40 -1.87 15.73
N GLY A 371 7.19 -1.95 16.80
CA GLY A 371 7.95 -0.79 17.26
C GLY A 371 8.79 -1.11 18.48
N TRP A 372 9.58 -0.11 18.88
CA TRP A 372 10.43 -0.19 20.06
C TRP A 372 10.43 1.17 20.79
N PRO A 373 10.12 1.21 22.10
CA PRO A 373 10.07 2.47 22.83
C PRO A 373 11.46 3.08 23.01
N SER A 374 11.56 4.40 22.88
CA SER A 374 12.80 5.15 23.07
C SER A 374 13.14 5.42 24.55
N ALA A 375 12.17 5.27 25.45
CA ALA A 375 12.31 5.45 26.90
C ALA A 375 11.19 4.70 27.66
N GLY A 376 11.25 4.72 29.00
CA GLY A 376 10.22 4.17 29.89
C GLY A 376 10.54 2.81 30.52
N ASN A 377 11.62 2.14 30.10
CA ASN A 377 12.16 0.91 30.69
C ASN A 377 13.71 0.96 30.69
N PRO A 378 14.34 1.44 31.78
CA PRO A 378 15.77 1.71 31.84
C PRO A 378 16.64 0.51 31.41
N GLY A 379 17.63 0.78 30.56
CA GLY A 379 18.55 -0.25 30.03
C GLY A 379 18.02 -1.07 28.85
N ILE A 380 16.69 -1.02 28.59
CA ILE A 380 16.05 -1.74 27.48
C ILE A 380 15.56 -0.77 26.40
N THR A 381 14.88 0.30 26.81
CA THR A 381 14.32 1.33 25.91
C THR A 381 15.27 2.52 25.85
N THR A 382 15.98 2.65 24.74
CA THR A 382 16.87 3.77 24.45
C THR A 382 16.59 4.28 23.04
N ILE A 383 16.95 5.53 22.76
CA ILE A 383 16.89 6.11 21.41
C ILE A 383 17.66 5.24 20.41
N ASP A 384 18.83 4.70 20.79
CA ASP A 384 19.64 3.86 19.90
C ASP A 384 18.97 2.51 19.60
N ASN A 385 18.38 1.85 20.59
CA ASN A 385 17.66 0.58 20.36
C ASN A 385 16.41 0.82 19.51
N ALA A 386 15.66 1.90 19.77
CA ALA A 386 14.48 2.26 18.99
C ALA A 386 14.83 2.57 17.53
N ARG A 387 15.86 3.41 17.31
CA ARG A 387 16.40 3.71 15.98
C ARG A 387 16.83 2.44 15.24
N THR A 388 17.55 1.55 15.93
CA THR A 388 18.09 0.32 15.34
C THR A 388 16.97 -0.63 14.94
N HIS A 389 16.04 -0.93 15.86
CA HIS A 389 14.90 -1.78 15.58
C HIS A 389 14.09 -1.26 14.40
N ASN A 390 13.64 0.00 14.46
CA ASN A 390 12.70 0.53 13.48
C ASN A 390 13.34 0.67 12.08
N ASN A 391 14.59 1.15 11.97
CA ASN A 391 15.25 1.19 10.66
C ASN A 391 15.56 -0.21 10.11
N ASN A 392 15.89 -1.19 10.95
CA ASN A 392 16.12 -2.55 10.48
C ASN A 392 14.84 -3.26 10.06
N VAL A 393 13.70 -2.99 10.72
CA VAL A 393 12.38 -3.42 10.23
C VAL A 393 12.14 -2.85 8.83
N VAL A 394 12.38 -1.55 8.62
CA VAL A 394 12.19 -0.95 7.29
C VAL A 394 13.09 -1.62 6.25
N ALA A 395 14.39 -1.74 6.52
CA ALA A 395 15.33 -2.36 5.59
C ALA A 395 14.97 -3.82 5.29
N HIS A 396 14.56 -4.59 6.29
CA HIS A 396 14.14 -5.98 6.12
C HIS A 396 12.86 -6.08 5.26
N VAL A 397 11.85 -5.27 5.56
CA VAL A 397 10.59 -5.26 4.81
C VAL A 397 10.80 -4.85 3.36
N LEU A 398 11.51 -3.73 3.12
CA LEU A 398 11.78 -3.21 1.77
C LEU A 398 12.70 -4.15 0.96
N GLY A 399 13.64 -4.83 1.63
CA GLY A 399 14.48 -5.87 1.02
C GLY A 399 13.67 -7.07 0.50
N GLY A 400 12.45 -7.28 0.98
CA GLY A 400 11.49 -8.21 0.39
C GLY A 400 11.88 -9.69 0.51
N SER A 401 12.78 -10.04 1.45
CA SER A 401 13.18 -11.43 1.70
C SER A 401 12.03 -12.29 2.22
N GLY A 402 11.02 -11.66 2.82
CA GLY A 402 10.00 -12.35 3.60
C GLY A 402 10.60 -13.03 4.83
N THR A 403 9.92 -14.05 5.32
CA THR A 403 10.34 -14.86 6.47
C THR A 403 10.88 -16.22 6.03
N PRO A 404 11.60 -16.96 6.88
CA PRO A 404 12.06 -18.32 6.57
C PRO A 404 10.94 -19.27 6.09
N LYS A 405 9.75 -19.22 6.69
CA LYS A 405 8.60 -20.07 6.30
C LYS A 405 7.81 -19.52 5.10
N ARG A 406 7.96 -18.23 4.78
CA ARG A 406 7.32 -17.55 3.64
C ARG A 406 8.36 -16.74 2.85
N PRO A 407 9.35 -17.41 2.23
CA PRO A 407 10.44 -16.73 1.53
C PRO A 407 9.89 -15.94 0.33
N GLY A 408 10.37 -14.72 0.15
CA GLY A 408 9.96 -13.80 -0.91
C GLY A 408 8.55 -13.20 -0.73
N LYS A 409 7.82 -13.56 0.34
CA LYS A 409 6.53 -12.94 0.66
C LYS A 409 6.78 -11.53 1.16
N LYS A 410 6.08 -10.56 0.56
CA LYS A 410 6.11 -9.16 0.95
C LYS A 410 5.07 -8.92 2.03
N PHE A 411 5.50 -8.43 3.19
CA PHE A 411 4.62 -8.08 4.30
C PHE A 411 4.45 -6.56 4.35
N GLU A 412 3.21 -6.09 4.17
CA GLU A 412 2.89 -4.70 4.48
C GLU A 412 3.01 -4.51 6.00
N THR A 413 3.78 -3.51 6.43
CA THR A 413 4.16 -3.33 7.84
C THR A 413 3.95 -1.89 8.30
N TYR A 414 3.38 -1.69 9.48
CA TYR A 414 3.15 -0.38 10.08
C TYR A 414 3.98 -0.21 11.35
N LEU A 415 4.77 0.87 11.39
CA LEU A 415 5.57 1.22 12.56
C LEU A 415 4.71 1.96 13.60
N PHE A 416 4.75 1.46 14.84
CA PHE A 416 4.10 2.07 15.99
C PHE A 416 5.10 2.87 16.83
N GLY A 417 4.86 4.16 17.13
CA GLY A 417 3.79 5.06 16.69
C GLY A 417 4.37 6.30 16.01
N LEU A 418 3.54 7.10 15.34
CA LEU A 418 4.03 8.31 14.66
C LEU A 418 4.58 9.33 15.66
N PHE A 419 3.87 9.57 16.77
CA PHE A 419 4.27 10.51 17.81
C PHE A 419 4.37 9.83 19.19
N ASN A 420 5.12 10.47 20.10
CA ASN A 420 4.99 10.18 21.52
C ASN A 420 3.62 10.65 22.02
N GLU A 421 2.83 9.73 22.57
CA GLU A 421 1.44 9.95 23.00
C GLU A 421 1.36 10.17 24.52
N ASN A 422 1.31 11.43 24.96
CA ASN A 422 1.46 11.76 26.39
C ASN A 422 0.24 11.42 27.28
N GLN A 423 -0.91 11.08 26.69
CA GLN A 423 -2.09 10.63 27.44
C GLN A 423 -2.16 9.10 27.60
N LYS A 424 -1.23 8.35 26.98
CA LYS A 424 -1.07 6.93 27.26
C LYS A 424 -0.56 6.68 28.70
N PRO A 425 -0.68 5.44 29.23
CA PRO A 425 -0.12 5.08 30.53
C PRO A 425 1.35 5.47 30.67
N GLU A 426 1.76 5.88 31.86
CA GLU A 426 3.16 6.23 32.12
C GLU A 426 4.13 5.07 31.87
N GLY A 427 5.34 5.41 31.44
CA GLY A 427 6.37 4.43 31.07
C GLY A 427 6.55 4.34 29.57
N THR A 428 6.65 3.12 29.04
CA THR A 428 7.05 2.88 27.64
C THR A 428 6.00 3.31 26.63
N GLU A 429 4.73 3.22 27.00
CA GLU A 429 3.60 3.54 26.12
C GLU A 429 3.61 5.00 25.63
N ARG A 430 4.19 5.94 26.39
CA ARG A 430 4.36 7.35 25.97
C ARG A 430 5.54 7.60 25.03
N ASN A 431 6.33 6.57 24.70
CA ASN A 431 7.67 6.73 24.12
C ASN A 431 7.92 5.91 22.84
N PHE A 432 6.86 5.44 22.17
CA PHE A 432 6.95 4.71 20.89
C PHE A 432 7.10 5.61 19.66
N GLY A 433 7.02 6.94 19.82
CA GLY A 433 7.04 7.89 18.72
C GLY A 433 8.32 7.83 17.87
N LEU A 434 8.11 7.84 16.55
CA LEU A 434 9.18 8.18 15.59
C LEU A 434 9.50 9.68 15.64
N PHE A 435 8.51 10.49 15.97
CA PHE A 435 8.60 11.96 16.10
C PHE A 435 8.17 12.43 17.49
N TYR A 436 8.77 13.52 17.94
CA TYR A 436 8.20 14.31 19.02
C TYR A 436 6.97 15.07 18.53
N PRO A 437 6.05 15.49 19.43
CA PRO A 437 4.87 16.25 19.04
C PRO A 437 5.16 17.60 18.33
N ASN A 438 6.38 18.14 18.49
CA ASN A 438 6.85 19.30 17.71
C ASN A 438 7.30 18.94 16.27
N MET A 439 7.02 17.73 15.79
CA MET A 439 7.39 17.19 14.47
C MET A 439 8.90 17.00 14.23
N THR A 440 9.74 17.15 15.26
CA THR A 440 11.16 16.77 15.16
C THR A 440 11.32 15.26 15.35
N GLU A 441 12.32 14.68 14.68
CA GLU A 441 12.62 13.25 14.79
C GLU A 441 13.13 12.92 16.20
N VAL A 442 12.60 11.87 16.82
CA VAL A 442 13.21 11.29 18.04
C VAL A 442 14.56 10.67 17.67
N TYR A 443 14.63 10.07 16.48
CA TYR A 443 15.83 9.55 15.84
C TYR A 443 15.64 9.54 14.32
N PRO A 444 16.74 9.61 13.53
CA PRO A 444 16.65 9.56 12.07
C PRO A 444 16.02 8.26 11.56
N MET A 445 15.09 8.39 10.62
CA MET A 445 14.36 7.28 9.99
C MET A 445 14.60 7.25 8.48
N LYS A 446 14.73 6.05 7.92
CA LYS A 446 14.84 5.82 6.47
C LYS A 446 13.64 5.02 5.99
N PHE A 447 12.70 5.68 5.31
CA PHE A 447 11.49 5.05 4.74
C PHE A 447 11.66 4.60 3.28
N THR A 448 12.79 4.92 2.66
CA THR A 448 13.16 4.57 1.29
C THR A 448 14.60 4.11 1.26
N ASP A 449 14.94 3.23 0.31
CA ASP A 449 16.31 2.80 0.03
C ASP A 449 17.19 3.94 -0.52
#